data_AF-A0A1G1ZJF0-F1
#
_entry.id   AF-A0A1G1ZJF0-F1
#
_cell.length_a   1.000
_cell.length_b   1.000
_cell.length_c   1.000
_cell.angle_alpha   90.00
_cell.angle_beta   90.00
_cell.angle_gamma   90.00
#
_symmetry.space_group_name_H-M   'P 1'
#
loop_
_entity.id
_entity.type
_entity.pdbx_description
1 polymer ?
#
loop_
_entity_poly.entity_id
_entity_poly.type
_entity_poly.pdbx_seq_one_letter_code
_entity_poly.pdbx_strand_id
1 'polypeptide(L)'
;MIIFPIIILVFLYFSCIFISNKIEYKKAYWFFEFCHLTAGFLLAVFIFNFTANGLSILLGVFVVGILWEILEIAIDRFNRVKSFLLKFGIKQGPITLADTLLDLFLDIFGALIFLTIF
;
A
#
# COMPACT_ATOMS: atom_id res chain seq x y z
N MET A 1 6.71 -18.44 -6.74
CA MET A 1 7.62 -17.28 -6.76
C MET A 1 7.39 -16.36 -5.55
N ILE A 2 7.22 -16.92 -4.34
CA ILE A 2 6.72 -16.19 -3.16
C ILE A 2 7.66 -15.07 -2.68
N ILE A 3 8.97 -15.27 -2.78
CA ILE A 3 9.98 -14.34 -2.25
C ILE A 3 10.04 -13.04 -3.08
N PHE A 4 9.84 -13.13 -4.39
CA PHE A 4 9.95 -12.00 -5.30
C PHE A 4 9.00 -10.82 -4.99
N PRO A 5 7.67 -11.02 -4.86
CA PRO A 5 6.76 -9.93 -4.53
C PRO A 5 7.05 -9.35 -3.14
N ILE A 6 7.50 -10.15 -2.18
CA ILE A 6 7.89 -9.65 -0.84
C ILE A 6 9.07 -8.68 -0.95
N ILE A 7 10.12 -9.04 -1.69
CA ILE A 7 11.30 -8.17 -1.86
C ILE A 7 10.90 -6.83 -2.48
N ILE A 8 10.04 -6.85 -3.50
CA ILE A 8 9.60 -5.61 -4.17
C ILE A 8 8.68 -4.78 -3.27
N LEU A 9 7.77 -5.40 -2.51
CA LEU A 9 6.93 -4.69 -1.54
C LEU A 9 7.78 -4.00 -0.46
N VAL A 10 8.81 -4.67 0.05
CA VAL A 10 9.77 -4.07 0.98
C VAL A 10 10.51 -2.89 0.34
N PHE A 11 10.95 -3.04 -0.91
CA PHE A 11 11.60 -1.95 -1.65
C PHE A 11 10.67 -0.76 -1.87
N LEU A 12 9.40 -0.99 -2.25
CA LEU A 12 8.38 0.04 -2.39
C LEU A 12 8.17 0.79 -1.07
N TYR A 13 8.02 0.06 0.04
CA TYR A 13 7.85 0.65 1.36
C TYR A 13 9.01 1.59 1.75
N PHE A 14 10.25 1.14 1.58
CA PHE A 14 11.41 1.99 1.87
C PHE A 14 11.55 3.17 0.90
N SER A 15 11.12 2.99 -0.36
CA SER A 15 11.05 4.09 -1.33
C SER A 15 10.03 5.15 -0.90
N CYS A 16 8.85 4.74 -0.42
CA CYS A 16 7.85 5.64 0.15
C CYS A 16 8.39 6.42 1.35
N ILE A 17 9.07 5.76 2.29
CA ILE A 17 9.73 6.44 3.42
C ILE A 17 10.75 7.46 2.92
N PHE A 18 11.62 7.05 1.99
CA PHE A 18 12.67 7.93 1.47
C PHE A 18 12.08 9.18 0.81
N ILE A 19 11.06 9.00 -0.05
CA ILE A 19 10.40 10.09 -0.75
C ILE A 19 9.64 10.99 0.23
N SER A 20 8.85 10.42 1.14
CA SER A 20 8.10 11.17 2.17
C SER A 20 9.00 12.06 3.04
N ASN A 21 10.24 11.64 3.29
CA ASN A 21 11.19 12.45 4.04
C ASN A 21 11.76 13.63 3.29
N LYS A 22 11.91 13.52 1.97
CA LYS A 22 12.65 14.47 1.12
C LYS A 22 11.76 15.38 0.28
N ILE A 23 10.56 14.93 -0.07
CA ILE A 23 9.66 15.61 -0.98
C ILE A 23 8.35 15.87 -0.24
N GLU A 24 7.81 17.08 -0.38
CA GLU A 24 6.49 17.41 0.13
C GLU A 24 5.45 16.46 -0.46
N TYR A 25 4.55 15.93 0.40
CA TYR A 25 3.54 14.95 -0.01
C TYR A 25 2.78 15.34 -1.28
N LYS A 26 2.33 16.61 -1.38
CA LYS A 26 1.61 17.11 -2.56
C LYS A 26 2.37 16.98 -3.88
N LYS A 27 3.71 17.08 -3.85
CA LYS A 27 4.57 16.97 -5.04
C LYS A 27 4.84 15.50 -5.40
N ALA A 28 4.79 14.62 -4.42
CA ALA A 28 4.99 13.17 -4.58
C ALA A 28 3.67 12.39 -4.61
N TYR A 29 2.52 13.06 -4.67
CA TYR A 29 1.20 12.47 -4.56
C TYR A 29 1.03 11.25 -5.48
N TRP A 30 1.18 11.47 -6.79
CA TRP A 30 1.06 10.41 -7.80
C TRP A 30 2.06 9.26 -7.64
N PHE A 31 3.19 9.48 -6.97
CA PHE A 31 4.10 8.39 -6.66
C PHE A 31 3.51 7.47 -5.59
N PHE A 32 2.85 8.00 -4.56
CA PHE A 32 2.17 7.19 -3.54
C PHE A 32 0.98 6.42 -4.12
N GLU A 33 0.16 7.08 -4.94
CA GLU A 33 -0.93 6.42 -5.68
C GLU A 33 -0.41 5.25 -6.55
N PHE A 34 0.68 5.48 -7.27
CA PHE A 34 1.31 4.43 -8.08
C PHE A 34 1.84 3.27 -7.22
N CYS A 35 2.34 3.56 -6.03
CA CYS A 35 2.77 2.54 -5.08
C CYS A 35 1.60 1.66 -4.62
N HIS A 36 0.40 2.22 -4.36
CA HIS A 36 -0.81 1.43 -4.05
C HIS A 36 -1.18 0.50 -5.20
N LEU A 37 -1.28 1.04 -6.41
CA LEU A 37 -1.55 0.22 -7.60
C LEU A 37 -0.53 -0.92 -7.77
N THR A 38 0.76 -0.62 -7.58
CA THR A 38 1.83 -1.61 -7.68
C THR A 38 1.77 -2.63 -6.53
N ALA A 39 1.47 -2.19 -5.31
CA ALA A 39 1.34 -3.05 -4.14
C ALA A 39 0.17 -4.02 -4.29
N GLY A 40 -0.99 -3.55 -4.76
CA GLY A 40 -2.15 -4.38 -5.08
C GLY A 40 -1.81 -5.47 -6.11
N PHE A 41 -1.11 -5.11 -7.19
CA PHE A 41 -0.63 -6.07 -8.19
C PHE A 41 0.30 -7.12 -7.57
N LEU A 42 1.32 -6.70 -6.81
CA LEU A 42 2.31 -7.60 -6.21
C LEU A 42 1.70 -8.50 -5.14
N LEU A 43 0.73 -7.99 -4.40
CA LEU A 43 0.00 -8.77 -3.41
C LEU A 43 -0.88 -9.82 -4.08
N ALA A 44 -1.51 -9.49 -5.21
CA ALA A 44 -2.21 -10.48 -6.02
C ALA A 44 -1.27 -11.58 -6.53
N VAL A 45 -0.08 -11.21 -7.03
CA VAL A 45 0.98 -12.17 -7.41
C VAL A 45 1.36 -13.06 -6.22
N PHE A 46 1.50 -12.50 -5.02
CA PHE A 46 1.81 -13.25 -3.82
C PHE A 46 0.69 -14.25 -3.48
N ILE A 47 -0.56 -13.79 -3.38
CA ILE A 47 -1.74 -14.62 -3.03
C ILE A 47 -1.98 -15.72 -4.06
N PHE A 48 -1.70 -15.46 -5.34
CA PHE A 48 -1.81 -16.45 -6.42
C PHE A 48 -0.95 -17.71 -6.18
N ASN A 49 0.13 -17.61 -5.40
CA ASN A 49 0.93 -18.79 -5.01
C ASN A 49 0.18 -19.75 -4.06
N PHE A 50 -0.94 -19.32 -3.48
CA PHE A 50 -1.73 -20.10 -2.51
C PHE A 50 -3.13 -20.45 -3.05
N THR A 51 -3.67 -19.67 -3.98
CA THR A 51 -4.99 -19.90 -4.60
C THR A 51 -5.04 -19.31 -6.01
N ALA A 52 -5.61 -20.05 -6.96
CA ALA A 52 -5.86 -19.55 -8.33
C ALA A 52 -7.26 -18.92 -8.49
N ASN A 53 -8.09 -18.91 -7.44
CA ASN A 53 -9.43 -18.34 -7.50
C ASN A 53 -9.36 -16.80 -7.48
N GLY A 54 -9.76 -16.16 -8.58
CA GLY A 54 -9.71 -14.70 -8.73
C GLY A 54 -10.49 -13.95 -7.65
N LEU A 55 -11.65 -14.45 -7.22
CA LEU A 55 -12.43 -13.82 -6.15
C LEU A 55 -11.69 -13.89 -4.81
N SER A 56 -11.07 -15.01 -4.47
CA SER A 56 -10.24 -15.13 -3.26
C SER A 56 -9.04 -14.19 -3.28
N ILE A 57 -8.43 -13.99 -4.44
CA ILE A 57 -7.30 -13.05 -4.63
C ILE A 57 -7.77 -11.61 -4.38
N LEU A 58 -8.86 -11.19 -5.03
CA LEU A 58 -9.43 -9.84 -4.86
C LEU A 58 -9.82 -9.57 -3.41
N LEU A 59 -10.48 -10.53 -2.74
CA LEU A 59 -10.81 -10.39 -1.32
C LEU A 59 -9.58 -10.31 -0.44
N GLY A 60 -8.53 -11.10 -0.72
CA GLY A 60 -7.28 -11.06 0.02
C GLY A 60 -6.59 -9.70 -0.11
N VAL A 61 -6.52 -9.15 -1.33
CA VAL A 61 -5.97 -7.80 -1.56
C VAL A 61 -6.81 -6.75 -0.83
N PHE A 62 -8.14 -6.81 -0.96
CA PHE A 62 -9.05 -5.88 -0.28
C PHE A 62 -8.86 -5.85 1.23
N VAL A 63 -8.77 -7.03 1.86
CA VAL A 63 -8.60 -7.15 3.31
C VAL A 63 -7.27 -6.56 3.76
N VAL A 64 -6.18 -6.83 3.03
CA VAL A 64 -4.87 -6.25 3.36
C VAL A 64 -4.88 -4.74 3.18
N GLY A 65 -5.48 -4.22 2.10
CA GLY A 65 -5.67 -2.78 1.88
C GLY A 65 -6.44 -2.12 3.03
N ILE A 66 -7.58 -2.69 3.44
CA ILE A 66 -8.34 -2.18 4.59
C ILE A 66 -7.50 -2.18 5.87
N LEU A 67 -6.74 -3.25 6.13
CA LEU A 67 -5.89 -3.31 7.31
C LEU A 67 -4.79 -2.24 7.28
N TRP A 68 -4.23 -1.97 6.10
CA TRP A 68 -3.27 -0.88 5.90
C TRP A 68 -3.89 0.48 6.24
N GLU A 69 -5.05 0.80 5.67
CA GLU A 69 -5.77 2.05 5.91
C GLU A 69 -6.15 2.24 7.39
N ILE A 70 -6.57 1.17 8.06
CA ILE A 70 -6.87 1.21 9.50
C ILE A 70 -5.61 1.56 10.30
N LEU A 71 -4.44 1.01 9.93
CA LEU A 71 -3.18 1.33 10.57
C LEU A 71 -2.76 2.78 10.32
N GLU A 72 -2.95 3.27 9.11
CA GLU A 72 -2.71 4.67 8.75
C GLU A 72 -3.53 5.61 9.65
N ILE A 73 -4.84 5.38 9.73
CA ILE A 73 -5.77 6.15 10.58
C ILE A 73 -5.38 6.06 12.05
N ALA A 74 -4.97 4.87 12.52
CA ALA A 74 -4.51 4.71 13.89
C ALA A 74 -3.26 5.56 14.15
N ILE A 75 -2.26 5.53 13.26
CA ILE A 75 -1.05 6.34 13.41
C ILE A 75 -1.39 7.83 13.49
N ASP A 76 -2.29 8.32 12.63
CA ASP A 76 -2.66 9.74 12.62
C ASP A 76 -3.42 10.16 13.89
N ARG A 77 -4.34 9.32 14.38
CA ARG A 77 -5.11 9.61 15.60
C ARG A 77 -4.28 9.52 16.88
N PHE A 78 -3.25 8.67 16.92
CA PHE A 78 -2.42 8.47 18.10
C PHE A 78 -1.10 9.26 18.00
N ASN A 79 -1.12 10.52 18.43
CA ASN A 79 0.04 11.42 18.44
C ASN A 79 1.33 10.81 19.02
N ARG A 80 1.22 9.91 20.00
CA ARG A 80 2.36 9.19 20.58
C ARG A 80 3.03 8.25 19.57
N VAL A 81 2.25 7.54 18.77
CA VAL A 81 2.73 6.65 17.70
C VAL A 81 3.36 7.49 16.59
N LYS A 82 2.66 8.54 16.14
CA LYS A 82 3.17 9.49 15.15
C LYS A 82 4.52 10.08 15.56
N SER A 83 4.62 10.56 16.80
CA SER A 83 5.87 11.11 17.35
C SER A 83 6.97 10.07 17.49
N PHE A 84 6.62 8.82 17.78
CA PHE A 84 7.58 7.71 17.83
C PHE A 84 8.13 7.41 16.43
N LEU A 85 7.26 7.25 15.44
CA LEU A 85 7.63 6.97 14.04
C LEU A 85 8.48 8.09 13.44
N LEU A 86 8.19 9.35 13.76
CA LEU A 86 9.00 10.48 13.33
C LEU A 86 10.46 10.42 13.84
N LYS A 87 10.73 9.81 15.00
CA LYS A 87 12.10 9.59 15.50
C LYS A 87 12.89 8.62 14.61
N PHE A 88 12.21 7.72 13.92
CA PHE A 88 12.79 6.81 12.94
C PHE A 88 12.77 7.38 11.52
N GLY A 89 12.41 8.66 11.35
CA GLY A 89 12.27 9.27 10.05
C GLY A 89 11.08 8.70 9.26
N ILE A 90 10.02 8.23 9.89
CA ILE A 90 8.81 7.82 9.18
C ILE A 90 7.82 8.98 9.25
N LYS A 91 7.76 9.77 8.17
CA LYS A 91 6.78 10.85 8.00
C LYS A 91 5.56 10.30 7.27
N GLN A 92 4.38 10.68 7.75
CA GLN A 92 3.10 10.34 7.11
C GLN A 92 2.53 11.56 6.39
N GLY A 93 1.86 11.32 5.28
CA GLY A 93 1.03 12.31 4.59
C GLY A 93 -0.23 12.68 5.39
N PRO A 94 -0.99 13.68 4.91
CA PRO A 94 -2.33 13.95 5.43
C PRO A 94 -3.28 12.81 5.04
N ILE A 95 -4.03 12.27 6.00
CA ILE A 95 -5.06 11.26 5.72
C ILE A 95 -6.38 11.95 5.42
N THR A 96 -7.01 11.59 4.30
CA THR A 96 -8.38 12.02 3.99
C THR A 96 -9.21 10.83 3.52
N LEU A 97 -10.53 10.89 3.73
CA LEU A 97 -11.42 9.82 3.27
C LEU A 97 -11.34 9.59 1.76
N ALA A 98 -11.17 10.66 0.98
CA ALA A 98 -11.04 10.56 -0.47
C ALA A 98 -9.76 9.82 -0.88
N ASP A 99 -8.66 10.06 -0.16
CA ASP A 99 -7.36 9.39 -0.35
C ASP A 99 -7.47 7.90 -0.06
N THR A 100 -7.92 7.56 1.16
CA THR A 100 -8.17 6.18 1.58
C THR A 100 -9.05 5.40 0.61
N LEU A 101 -10.11 6.03 0.06
CA LEU A 101 -10.98 5.36 -0.93
C LEU A 101 -10.28 5.15 -2.27
N LEU A 102 -9.43 6.08 -2.69
CA LEU A 102 -8.64 5.96 -3.90
C LEU A 102 -7.56 4.88 -3.73
N ASP A 103 -6.85 4.86 -2.61
CA ASP A 103 -5.83 3.86 -2.28
C ASP A 103 -6.41 2.44 -2.33
N LEU A 104 -7.55 2.21 -1.65
CA LEU A 104 -8.25 0.93 -1.71
C LEU A 104 -8.70 0.56 -3.13
N PHE A 105 -9.16 1.54 -3.91
CA PHE A 105 -9.52 1.32 -5.30
C PHE A 105 -8.30 0.92 -6.14
N LEU A 106 -7.17 1.60 -5.95
CA LEU A 106 -5.93 1.34 -6.68
C LEU A 106 -5.32 -0.02 -6.33
N ASP A 107 -5.37 -0.43 -5.06
CA ASP A 107 -4.96 -1.77 -4.63
C ASP A 107 -5.76 -2.86 -5.37
N ILE A 108 -7.09 -2.72 -5.41
CA ILE A 108 -7.97 -3.64 -6.15
C ILE A 108 -7.72 -3.56 -7.65
N PHE A 109 -7.53 -2.37 -8.20
CA PHE A 109 -7.27 -2.20 -9.62
C PHE A 109 -5.95 -2.85 -10.04
N GLY A 110 -4.90 -2.74 -9.23
CA GLY A 110 -3.64 -3.47 -9.42
C GLY A 110 -3.85 -4.99 -9.44
N ALA A 111 -4.66 -5.52 -8.53
CA ALA A 111 -5.01 -6.94 -8.51
C ALA A 111 -5.81 -7.38 -9.75
N LEU A 112 -6.75 -6.54 -10.22
CA LEU A 112 -7.48 -6.79 -11.47
C LEU A 112 -6.55 -6.83 -12.68
N ILE A 113 -5.58 -5.91 -12.78
CA ILE A 113 -4.57 -5.93 -13.84
C ILE A 113 -3.84 -7.28 -13.85
N PHE A 114 -3.42 -7.79 -12.68
CA PHE A 114 -2.81 -9.11 -12.57
C PHE A 114 -3.71 -10.22 -13.12
N LEU A 115 -4.97 -10.29 -12.65
CA LEU A 115 -5.94 -11.32 -13.06
C LEU A 115 -6.35 -11.25 -14.54
N THR A 116 -6.18 -10.10 -15.20
CA THR A 116 -6.42 -9.99 -16.65
C THR A 116 -5.29 -10.53 -17.49
N ILE A 117 -4.08 -10.62 -16.92
CA ILE A 117 -2.86 -11.05 -17.63
C ILE A 117 -2.56 -12.54 -17.37
N PHE A 118 -3.01 -13.09 -16.24
CA PHE A 118 -2.73 -14.46 -15.76
C PHE A 118 -4.00 -15.20 -15.38
#